data_AF-A0A0M1P6K8-F1
#
_entry.id   AF-A0A0M1P6K8-F1
#
_cell.length_a   1.000
_cell.length_b   1.000
_cell.length_c   1.000
_cell.angle_alpha   90.00
_cell.angle_beta   90.00
_cell.angle_gamma   90.00
#
_symmetry.space_group_name_H-M   'P 1'
#
loop_
_entity.id
_entity.type
_entity.pdbx_description
1 polymer ?
#
loop_
_entity_poly.entity_id
_entity_poly.type
_entity_poly.pdbx_seq_one_letter_code
_entity_poly.pdbx_strand_id
1 'polypeptide(L)'
;MCCFLFCRRFGRRIKELTRQVESLSQQTELLTEQVESLENQLLTGLTINPELTQYFEVRTGQRVRVSTTFVTLEGVVLATAEDGVQLREDSGDLVLIPFHNITSVQ
;
A
#
# COMPACT_ATOMS: atom_id res chain seq x y z
N MET A 1 36.73 -27.65 -38.69
CA MET A 1 36.18 -28.00 -37.34
C MET A 1 36.15 -26.84 -36.33
N CYS A 2 36.64 -25.61 -36.64
CA CYS A 2 36.70 -24.50 -35.67
C CYS A 2 35.45 -23.60 -35.59
N CYS A 3 34.60 -23.52 -36.63
CA CYS A 3 33.41 -22.64 -36.61
C CYS A 3 32.30 -23.09 -35.65
N PHE A 4 32.14 -24.40 -35.41
CA PHE A 4 31.07 -24.93 -34.56
C PHE A 4 31.23 -24.58 -33.07
N LEU A 5 32.47 -24.43 -32.58
CA LEU A 5 32.75 -24.05 -31.20
C LEU A 5 32.52 -22.56 -30.95
N PHE A 6 32.82 -21.71 -31.94
CA PHE A 6 32.63 -20.27 -31.85
C PHE A 6 31.14 -19.89 -31.82
N CYS A 7 30.31 -20.51 -32.66
CA CYS A 7 28.86 -20.28 -32.66
C CYS A 7 28.17 -20.75 -31.37
N ARG A 8 28.62 -21.87 -30.77
CA ARG A 8 28.08 -22.34 -29.47
C ARG A 8 28.39 -21.39 -28.32
N ARG A 9 29.57 -20.78 -28.32
CA ARG A 9 29.98 -19.82 -27.27
C ARG A 9 29.25 -18.49 -27.41
N PHE A 10 29.03 -18.01 -28.64
CA PHE A 10 28.19 -16.83 -28.88
C PHE A 10 26.72 -17.07 -28.54
N GLY A 11 26.17 -18.24 -28.90
CA GLY A 11 24.79 -18.59 -28.55
C GLY A 11 24.53 -18.66 -27.04
N ARG A 12 25.49 -19.13 -26.24
CA ARG A 12 25.38 -19.11 -24.76
C ARG A 12 25.39 -17.69 -24.20
N ARG A 13 26.28 -16.83 -24.69
CA ARG A 13 26.35 -15.42 -24.27
C ARG A 13 25.09 -14.65 -24.63
N ILE A 14 24.54 -14.87 -25.82
CA ILE A 14 23.27 -14.27 -26.24
C ILE A 14 22.15 -14.75 -25.31
N LYS A 15 22.08 -16.05 -25.00
CA LYS A 15 21.04 -16.60 -24.12
C LYS A 15 21.15 -16.10 -22.67
N GLU A 16 22.36 -15.89 -22.16
CA GLU A 16 22.58 -15.26 -20.86
C GLU A 16 22.17 -13.78 -20.87
N LEU A 17 22.53 -13.03 -21.90
CA LEU A 17 22.09 -11.64 -22.05
C LEU A 17 20.57 -11.53 -22.15
N THR A 18 19.92 -12.38 -22.94
CA THR A 18 18.45 -12.38 -23.06
C THR A 18 17.78 -12.62 -21.71
N ARG A 19 18.28 -13.57 -20.91
CA ARG A 19 17.76 -13.82 -19.56
C ARG A 19 17.98 -12.66 -18.60
N GLN A 20 19.12 -11.97 -18.71
CA GLN A 20 19.39 -10.78 -17.91
C GLN A 20 18.44 -9.65 -18.30
N VAL A 21 18.26 -9.38 -19.60
CA VAL A 21 17.33 -8.35 -20.07
C VAL A 21 15.89 -8.67 -19.64
N GLU A 22 15.48 -9.93 -19.73
CA GLU A 22 14.14 -10.36 -19.29
C GLU A 22 13.95 -10.19 -17.78
N SER A 23 14.95 -10.54 -16.97
CA SER A 23 14.90 -10.33 -15.52
C SER A 23 14.93 -8.85 -15.14
N LEU A 24 15.72 -8.03 -15.83
CA LEU A 24 15.73 -6.58 -15.62
C LEU A 24 14.39 -5.96 -16.05
N SER A 25 13.79 -6.42 -17.14
CA SER A 25 12.48 -5.94 -17.61
C SER A 25 11.39 -6.22 -16.58
N GLN A 26 11.37 -7.42 -16.00
CA GLN A 26 10.42 -7.77 -14.93
C GLN A 26 10.64 -6.94 -13.67
N GLN A 27 11.90 -6.68 -13.30
CA GLN A 27 12.19 -5.79 -12.18
C GLN A 27 11.73 -4.37 -12.46
N THR A 28 11.94 -3.84 -13.67
CA THR A 28 11.49 -2.50 -14.03
C THR A 28 9.97 -2.37 -14.05
N GLU A 29 9.23 -3.38 -14.48
CA GLU A 29 7.76 -3.39 -14.40
C GLU A 29 7.29 -3.34 -12.94
N LEU A 30 7.83 -4.20 -12.08
CA LEU A 30 7.47 -4.21 -10.65
C LEU A 30 7.83 -2.90 -9.95
N LEU A 31 8.95 -2.27 -10.31
CA LEU A 31 9.32 -0.97 -9.76
C LEU A 31 8.42 0.15 -10.30
N THR A 32 8.00 0.07 -11.57
CA THR A 32 7.10 1.06 -12.18
C THR A 32 5.72 1.01 -11.52
N GLU A 33 5.17 -0.19 -11.29
CA GLU A 33 3.90 -0.36 -10.55
C GLU A 33 3.98 0.18 -9.13
N GLN A 34 5.11 -0.03 -8.44
CA GLN A 34 5.32 0.53 -7.10
C GLN A 34 5.37 2.05 -7.14
N VAL A 35 6.13 2.64 -8.08
CA VAL A 35 6.23 4.09 -8.22
C VAL A 35 4.88 4.70 -8.56
N GLU A 36 4.09 4.08 -9.45
CA GLU A 36 2.76 4.56 -9.82
C GLU A 36 1.77 4.45 -8.63
N SER A 37 1.87 3.41 -7.80
CA SER A 37 1.11 3.30 -6.56
C SER A 37 1.49 4.39 -5.56
N LEU A 38 2.80 4.63 -5.37
CA LEU A 38 3.33 5.68 -4.49
C LEU A 38 2.98 7.09 -4.99
N GLU A 39 3.07 7.34 -6.29
CA GLU A 39 2.67 8.61 -6.91
C GLU A 39 1.17 8.84 -6.76
N ASN A 40 0.34 7.82 -6.93
CA ASN A 40 -1.10 7.92 -6.68
C ASN A 40 -1.41 8.20 -5.21
N GLN A 41 -0.69 7.58 -4.26
CA GLN A 41 -0.81 7.88 -2.83
C GLN A 41 -0.40 9.32 -2.50
N LEU A 42 0.63 9.85 -3.16
CA LEU A 42 1.08 11.24 -2.99
C LEU A 42 0.15 12.25 -3.64
N LEU A 43 -0.36 11.97 -4.84
CA LEU A 43 -1.25 12.85 -5.59
C LEU A 43 -2.64 12.95 -4.97
N THR A 44 -3.14 11.84 -4.42
CA THR A 44 -4.45 11.82 -3.75
C THR A 44 -4.38 12.29 -2.31
N GLY A 45 -3.20 12.24 -1.67
CA GLY A 45 -3.05 12.46 -0.23
C GLY A 45 -3.73 11.37 0.62
N LEU A 46 -4.20 10.29 -0.02
CA LEU A 46 -4.85 9.16 0.62
C LEU A 46 -3.78 8.09 0.85
N THR A 47 -3.22 8.07 2.05
CA THR A 47 -2.36 6.96 2.46
C THR A 47 -3.25 5.77 2.75
N ILE A 48 -3.39 4.86 1.77
CA ILE A 48 -4.08 3.59 1.96
C ILE A 48 -3.27 2.79 2.97
N ASN A 49 -3.79 2.68 4.20
CA ASN A 49 -3.17 1.89 5.25
C ASN A 49 -4.03 0.65 5.52
N PRO A 50 -3.75 -0.48 4.84
CA PRO A 50 -4.57 -1.68 4.93
C PRO A 50 -4.62 -2.25 6.35
N GLU A 51 -3.60 -2.01 7.18
CA GLU A 51 -3.58 -2.44 8.58
C GLU A 51 -4.62 -1.69 9.41
N LEU A 52 -4.78 -0.39 9.19
CA LEU A 52 -5.81 0.42 9.86
C LEU A 52 -7.21 0.03 9.38
N THR A 53 -7.39 -0.19 8.08
CA THR A 53 -8.65 -0.68 7.52
C THR A 53 -9.06 -1.97 8.21
N GLN A 54 -8.17 -2.96 8.25
CA GLN A 54 -8.44 -4.24 8.90
C GLN A 54 -8.69 -4.09 10.41
N TYR A 55 -7.93 -3.22 11.09
CA TYR A 55 -8.10 -2.95 12.53
C TYR A 55 -9.51 -2.44 12.85
N PHE A 56 -10.02 -1.51 12.05
CA PHE A 56 -11.34 -0.90 12.26
C PHE A 56 -12.47 -1.78 11.75
N GLU A 57 -12.30 -2.52 10.64
CA GLU A 57 -13.29 -3.48 10.16
C GLU A 57 -13.63 -4.53 11.23
N VAL A 58 -12.61 -5.12 11.87
CA VAL A 58 -12.79 -6.12 12.95
C VAL A 58 -13.44 -5.50 14.19
N ARG A 59 -13.27 -4.19 14.40
CA ARG A 59 -13.83 -3.45 15.53
C ARG A 59 -15.09 -2.65 15.18
N THR A 60 -15.72 -2.93 14.04
CA THR A 60 -17.00 -2.31 13.69
C THR A 60 -18.03 -2.63 14.77
N GLY A 61 -18.71 -1.60 15.28
CA GLY A 61 -19.65 -1.69 16.40
C GLY A 61 -19.00 -1.70 17.79
N GLN A 62 -17.66 -1.63 17.89
CA GLN A 62 -16.93 -1.54 19.15
C GLN A 62 -16.49 -0.10 19.43
N ARG A 63 -16.33 0.22 20.72
CA ARG A 63 -15.75 1.48 21.15
C ARG A 63 -14.23 1.43 20.95
N VAL A 64 -13.69 2.43 20.26
CA VAL A 64 -12.26 2.59 19.99
C VAL A 64 -11.83 4.00 20.38
N ARG A 65 -10.57 4.14 20.74
CA ARG A 65 -9.94 5.43 20.98
C ARG A 65 -8.97 5.72 19.86
N VAL A 66 -9.21 6.82 19.14
CA VAL A 66 -8.38 7.26 18.01
C VAL A 66 -7.67 8.54 18.40
N SER A 67 -6.34 8.52 18.39
CA SER A 67 -5.55 9.72 18.55
C SER A 67 -5.20 10.29 17.19
N THR A 68 -5.53 11.56 17.00
CA THR A 68 -5.12 12.35 15.84
C THR A 68 -4.04 13.34 16.24
N THR A 69 -3.42 14.01 15.27
CA THR A 69 -2.40 15.04 15.49
C THR A 69 -2.84 16.14 16.46
N PHE A 70 -4.15 16.42 16.54
CA PHE A 70 -4.69 17.54 17.32
C PHE A 70 -5.52 17.11 18.53
N VAL A 71 -6.19 15.95 18.45
CA VAL A 71 -7.16 15.53 19.46
C VAL A 71 -7.29 14.01 19.54
N THR A 72 -7.57 13.50 20.74
CA THR A 72 -7.98 12.11 20.94
C THR A 72 -9.50 12.02 20.99
N LEU A 73 -10.05 11.21 20.11
CA LEU A 73 -11.49 10.99 19.94
C LEU A 73 -11.82 9.58 20.44
N GLU A 74 -12.95 9.45 21.14
CA GLU A 74 -13.43 8.17 21.65
C GLU A 74 -14.87 7.96 21.19
N GLY A 75 -15.12 6.83 20.53
CA GLY A 75 -16.41 6.58 19.93
C GLY A 75 -16.57 5.16 19.42
N VAL A 76 -17.79 4.83 19.00
CA VAL A 76 -18.12 3.54 18.41
C VAL A 76 -17.90 3.59 16.90
N VAL A 77 -17.13 2.63 16.37
CA VAL A 77 -16.93 2.50 14.92
C VAL A 77 -18.25 2.11 14.27
N LEU A 78 -18.72 2.90 13.31
CA LEU A 78 -19.93 2.58 12.56
C LEU A 78 -19.60 1.94 11.21
N ALA A 79 -18.61 2.48 10.52
CA ALA A 79 -18.19 2.03 9.21
C ALA A 79 -16.72 2.39 8.98
N THR A 80 -16.05 1.58 8.18
CA THR A 80 -14.67 1.79 7.74
C THR A 80 -14.68 1.94 6.23
N ALA A 81 -13.99 2.94 5.71
CA ALA A 81 -13.74 3.16 4.29
C ALA A 81 -12.27 2.88 3.96
N GLU A 82 -11.92 2.95 2.68
CA GLU A 82 -10.55 2.71 2.22
C GLU A 82 -9.55 3.77 2.73
N ASP A 83 -10.03 4.98 3.00
CA ASP A 83 -9.21 6.16 3.33
C ASP A 83 -9.52 6.79 4.70
N GLY A 84 -10.47 6.22 5.45
CA GLY A 84 -10.89 6.76 6.73
C GLY A 84 -11.89 5.89 7.49
N VAL A 85 -12.21 6.32 8.69
CA VAL A 85 -13.17 5.64 9.58
C VAL A 85 -14.26 6.60 10.03
N GLN A 86 -15.48 6.08 10.12
CA GLN A 86 -16.62 6.78 10.68
C GLN A 86 -16.88 6.31 12.12
N LEU A 87 -16.86 7.26 13.04
CA LEU A 87 -17.08 7.05 14.47
C LEU A 87 -18.34 7.79 14.92
N ARG A 88 -19.00 7.23 15.92
CA ARG A 88 -20.02 7.93 16.69
C ARG A 88 -19.49 8.20 18.09
N GLU A 89 -19.35 9.47 18.45
CA GLU A 89 -18.93 9.88 19.78
C GLU A 89 -20.08 9.74 20.79
N ASP A 90 -19.74 9.75 22.08
CA ASP A 90 -20.72 9.63 23.16
C ASP A 90 -21.70 10.84 23.20
N SER A 91 -21.33 11.97 22.58
CA SER A 91 -22.24 13.12 22.35
C SER A 91 -23.37 12.79 21.36
N GLY A 92 -23.24 11.70 20.60
CA GLY A 92 -24.13 11.35 19.49
C GLY A 92 -23.67 11.90 18.14
N ASP A 93 -22.57 12.67 18.10
CA ASP A 93 -22.02 13.23 16.87
C ASP A 93 -21.34 12.17 16.02
N LEU A 94 -21.43 12.34 14.70
CA LEU A 94 -20.78 11.50 13.70
C LEU A 94 -19.50 12.18 13.23
N VAL A 95 -18.37 11.52 13.44
CA VAL A 95 -17.06 12.03 13.06
C VAL A 95 -16.45 11.12 12.00
N LEU A 96 -16.05 11.72 10.87
CA LEU A 96 -15.26 11.05 9.85
C LEU A 96 -13.80 11.42 10.04
N ILE A 97 -12.94 10.42 10.31
CA ILE A 97 -11.51 10.62 10.50
C ILE A 97 -10.76 9.99 9.33
N PRO A 98 -10.09 10.78 8.48
CA PRO A 98 -9.17 10.26 7.47
C PRO A 98 -7.97 9.56 8.12
N PHE A 99 -7.51 8.45 7.56
CA PHE A 99 -6.39 7.68 8.13
C PHE A 99 -5.08 8.46 8.22
N HIS A 100 -4.83 9.40 7.31
CA HIS A 100 -3.63 10.24 7.35
C HIS A 100 -3.56 11.15 8.59
N ASN A 101 -4.68 11.39 9.26
CA ASN A 101 -4.73 12.18 10.50
C ASN A 101 -4.59 11.32 11.76
N ILE A 102 -4.62 9.99 11.64
CA ILE A 102 -4.54 9.07 12.77
C ILE A 102 -3.08 8.81 13.11
N THR A 103 -2.68 9.16 14.33
CA THR A 103 -1.35 8.88 14.85
C THR A 103 -1.31 7.60 15.69
N SER A 104 -2.41 7.21 16.30
CA SER A 104 -2.50 5.97 17.11
C SER A 104 -3.95 5.53 17.34
N VAL A 105 -4.15 4.23 17.57
CA VAL A 105 -5.43 3.60 17.88
C VAL A 105 -5.31 2.68 19.10
N GLN A 106 -6.32 2.69 19.98
CA GLN A 106 -6.45 1.82 21.16
C GLN A 106 -7.83 1.16 21.22
#